data_AF-A0A447PFS7-F1
#
_entry.id   AF-A0A447PFS7-F1
#
_cell.length_a   1.000
_cell.length_b   1.000
_cell.length_c   1.000
_cell.angle_alpha   90.00
_cell.angle_beta   90.00
_cell.angle_gamma   90.00
#
_symmetry.space_group_name_H-M   'P 1'
#
loop_
_entity.id
_entity.type
_entity.pdbx_description
1 polymer ?
#
loop_
_entity_poly.entity_id
_entity_poly.type
_entity_poly.pdbx_seq_one_letter_code
_entity_poly.pdbx_strand_id
1 'polypeptide(L)'
;MARAQQHIDGLLKPPGSLGRLETLAVQLAGMPGLNGTPQVGEKAVLVMCADHGVWDEGVAVSPKIVTAIQAANMTRGTTGVCVLAAQAGAKVHVIDVGIDAEPIPGVVDMRVARGCGNIAVGRR
;
A
#
# COMPACT_ATOMS: atom_id res chain seq x y z
N MET A 1 23.50 6.74 -7.67
CA MET A 1 22.89 7.83 -8.48
C MET A 1 23.78 8.28 -9.63
N ALA A 2 24.91 8.97 -9.42
CA ALA A 2 25.74 9.50 -10.53
C ALA A 2 26.18 8.44 -11.55
N ARG A 3 26.67 7.28 -11.09
CA ARG A 3 27.00 6.14 -11.97
C ARG A 3 25.80 5.65 -12.80
N ALA A 4 24.59 5.70 -12.25
CA ALA A 4 23.38 5.30 -12.96
C ALA A 4 22.98 6.34 -14.01
N GLN A 5 23.08 7.64 -13.70
CA GLN A 5 22.85 8.71 -14.67
C GLN A 5 23.80 8.58 -15.86
N GLN A 6 25.11 8.44 -15.59
CA GLN A 6 26.12 8.24 -16.63
C GLN A 6 25.84 7.00 -17.50
N HIS A 7 25.41 5.89 -16.89
CA HIS A 7 25.02 4.69 -17.63
C HIS A 7 23.80 4.94 -18.53
N ILE A 8 22.76 5.59 -18.00
CA ILE A 8 21.50 5.84 -18.72
C ILE A 8 21.69 6.83 -19.88
N ASP A 9 22.55 7.83 -19.72
CA ASP A 9 22.90 8.80 -20.77
C ASP A 9 23.65 8.15 -21.95
N GLY A 10 24.33 7.02 -21.69
CA GLY A 10 25.06 6.24 -22.70
C GLY A 10 24.24 5.16 -23.41
N LEU A 11 22.96 4.98 -23.08
CA LEU A 11 22.10 3.99 -23.75
C LEU A 11 21.77 4.42 -25.19
N LEU A 12 21.37 3.47 -26.04
CA LEU A 12 21.02 3.71 -27.44
C LEU A 12 19.66 4.42 -27.58
N LYS A 13 19.62 5.69 -27.18
CA LYS A 13 18.49 6.61 -27.23
C LYS A 13 19.04 8.04 -27.18
N PRO A 14 18.33 9.07 -27.66
CA PRO A 14 18.69 10.45 -27.38
C PRO A 14 18.73 10.67 -25.85
N PRO A 15 19.74 11.37 -25.29
CA PRO A 15 19.79 11.68 -23.86
C PRO A 15 18.49 12.30 -23.35
N GLY A 16 17.95 11.79 -22.24
CA GLY A 16 16.70 12.26 -21.64
C GLY A 16 15.40 11.85 -22.34
N SER A 17 15.45 11.17 -23.49
CA SER A 17 14.23 10.84 -24.28
C SER A 17 13.24 9.90 -23.59
N LEU A 18 13.65 9.11 -22.60
CA LEU A 18 12.73 8.29 -21.79
C LEU A 18 12.18 9.05 -20.56
N GLY A 19 12.56 10.32 -20.39
CA GLY A 19 12.01 11.25 -19.41
C GLY A 19 11.94 10.66 -18.00
N ARG A 20 10.72 10.52 -17.47
CA ARG A 20 10.48 10.06 -16.09
C ARG A 20 11.02 8.67 -15.79
N LEU A 21 11.15 7.79 -16.79
CA LEU A 21 11.74 6.46 -16.57
C LEU A 21 13.23 6.55 -16.21
N GLU A 22 13.96 7.50 -16.81
CA GLU A 22 15.38 7.74 -16.50
C GLU A 22 15.52 8.24 -15.06
N THR A 23 14.72 9.25 -14.70
CA THR A 23 14.71 9.81 -13.35
C THR A 23 14.34 8.76 -12.30
N LEU A 24 13.35 7.90 -12.58
CA LEU A 24 12.94 6.82 -11.69
C LEU A 24 14.07 5.79 -11.49
N ALA A 25 14.76 5.38 -12.56
CA ALA A 25 15.88 4.45 -12.47
C ALA A 25 17.04 5.02 -11.64
N VAL A 26 17.37 6.31 -11.80
CA VAL A 26 18.40 6.99 -10.99
C VAL A 26 17.99 7.09 -9.53
N GLN A 27 16.71 7.37 -9.25
CA GLN A 27 16.16 7.39 -7.89
C GLN A 27 16.30 6.03 -7.21
N LEU A 28 15.89 4.95 -7.89
CA LEU A 28 16.03 3.57 -7.39
C LEU A 28 17.50 3.22 -7.11
N ALA A 29 18.41 3.57 -8.02
CA ALA A 29 19.85 3.38 -7.82
C ALA A 29 20.44 4.20 -6.65
N GLY A 30 19.69 5.14 -6.07
CA GLY A 30 20.05 5.88 -4.87
C GLY A 30 19.62 5.22 -3.57
N MET A 31 18.73 4.22 -3.61
CA MET A 31 18.24 3.52 -2.43
C MET A 31 19.24 2.44 -1.99
N PRO A 32 19.87 2.53 -0.80
CA PRO A 32 20.90 1.57 -0.38
C PRO A 32 20.42 0.12 -0.32
N GLY A 33 19.14 -0.10 0.04
CA GLY A 33 18.51 -1.42 0.06
C GLY A 33 18.40 -2.09 -1.32
N LEU A 34 18.68 -1.36 -2.42
CA LEU A 34 18.71 -1.88 -3.79
C LEU A 34 20.14 -2.11 -4.30
N ASN A 35 21.16 -2.08 -3.43
CA ASN A 35 22.54 -2.41 -3.75
C ASN A 35 23.15 -1.55 -4.89
N GLY A 36 22.70 -0.30 -5.01
CA GLY A 36 23.27 0.70 -5.93
C GLY A 36 22.92 0.52 -7.41
N THR A 37 21.94 -0.35 -7.74
CA THR A 37 21.45 -0.60 -9.10
C THR A 37 19.91 -0.64 -9.10
N PRO A 38 19.21 -0.14 -10.15
CA PRO A 38 17.75 -0.21 -10.20
C PRO A 38 17.30 -1.66 -10.45
N GLN A 39 16.85 -2.33 -9.39
CA GLN A 39 16.35 -3.71 -9.43
C GLN A 39 15.08 -3.84 -8.59
N VAL A 40 14.23 -4.79 -8.95
CA VAL A 40 12.96 -5.07 -8.25
C VAL A 40 12.86 -6.58 -8.03
N GLY A 41 12.87 -6.99 -6.76
CA GLY A 41 12.66 -8.37 -6.35
C GLY A 41 11.18 -8.66 -6.03
N GLU A 42 10.96 -9.28 -4.87
CA GLU A 42 9.62 -9.46 -4.31
C GLU A 42 8.93 -8.11 -4.08
N LYS A 43 7.63 -8.06 -4.36
CA LYS A 43 6.79 -6.86 -4.20
C LYS A 43 5.68 -7.16 -3.22
N ALA A 44 5.36 -6.19 -2.37
CA ALA A 44 4.30 -6.30 -1.39
C ALA A 44 3.42 -5.04 -1.40
N VAL A 45 2.12 -5.24 -1.26
CA VAL A 45 1.13 -4.20 -1.01
C VAL A 45 0.60 -4.41 0.41
N LEU A 46 0.87 -3.46 1.30
CA LEU A 46 0.36 -3.49 2.67
C LEU A 46 -0.92 -2.67 2.72
N VAL A 47 -2.04 -3.30 3.06
CA VAL A 47 -3.34 -2.67 3.20
C VAL A 47 -3.68 -2.56 4.68
N MET A 48 -3.70 -1.33 5.18
CA MET A 48 -4.06 -1.03 6.57
C MET A 48 -5.57 -0.85 6.68
N CYS A 49 -6.20 -1.61 7.57
CA CYS A 49 -7.64 -1.58 7.78
C CYS A 49 -7.96 -1.10 9.20
N ALA A 50 -8.84 -0.10 9.30
CA ALA A 50 -9.37 0.39 10.57
C ALA A 50 -10.73 1.06 10.36
N ASP A 51 -11.54 1.08 11.43
CA ASP A 51 -12.76 1.86 11.50
C ASP A 51 -12.53 3.19 12.22
N HIS A 52 -13.44 4.14 12.00
CA HIS A 52 -13.29 5.51 12.51
C HIS A 52 -14.55 5.96 13.22
N GLY A 53 -14.42 6.45 14.47
CA GLY A 53 -15.54 6.95 15.26
C GLY A 53 -16.27 8.13 14.61
N VAL A 54 -15.59 8.92 13.77
CA VAL A 54 -16.23 10.02 13.01
C VAL A 54 -17.30 9.54 12.03
N TRP A 55 -17.38 8.24 11.74
CA TRP A 55 -18.49 7.64 11.01
C TRP A 55 -19.84 7.97 11.65
N ASP A 56 -19.90 8.10 12.98
CA ASP A 56 -21.13 8.41 13.73
C ASP A 56 -21.67 9.83 13.41
N GLU A 57 -20.85 10.71 12.82
CA GLU A 57 -21.26 12.05 12.35
C GLU A 57 -21.94 12.03 10.98
N GLY A 58 -22.20 10.84 10.40
CA GLY A 58 -22.90 10.71 9.12
C GLY A 58 -22.09 11.13 7.89
N VAL A 59 -20.76 11.20 8.01
CA VAL A 59 -19.85 11.63 6.93
C VAL A 59 -19.60 10.57 5.85
N ALA A 60 -20.07 9.34 6.04
CA ALA A 60 -19.87 8.22 5.12
C ALA A 60 -21.20 7.54 4.77
N VAL A 61 -21.40 7.27 3.47
CA VAL A 61 -22.62 6.60 2.94
C VAL A 61 -22.59 5.08 3.13
N SER A 62 -21.40 4.50 3.25
CA SER A 62 -21.25 3.05 3.41
C SER A 62 -21.48 2.65 4.87
N PRO A 63 -22.20 1.55 5.15
CA PRO A 63 -22.30 0.99 6.50
C PRO A 63 -20.91 0.65 7.08
N LYS A 64 -20.70 0.91 8.37
CA LYS A 64 -19.40 0.68 9.06
C LYS A 64 -18.83 -0.73 8.85
N ILE A 65 -19.70 -1.76 8.86
CA ILE A 65 -19.32 -3.17 8.69
C ILE A 65 -18.64 -3.50 7.35
N VAL A 66 -18.75 -2.63 6.34
CA VAL A 66 -18.09 -2.83 5.04
C VAL A 66 -16.57 -2.96 5.21
N THR A 67 -15.96 -2.29 6.19
CA THR A 67 -14.54 -2.42 6.52
C THR A 67 -14.15 -3.88 6.80
N ALA A 68 -14.85 -4.53 7.73
CA ALA A 68 -14.58 -5.91 8.10
C ALA A 68 -14.90 -6.89 6.95
N ILE A 69 -16.00 -6.67 6.23
CA ILE A 69 -16.38 -7.51 5.07
C ILE A 69 -15.30 -7.45 3.99
N GLN A 70 -14.79 -6.25 3.68
CA GLN A 70 -13.77 -6.08 2.65
C GLN A 70 -12.41 -6.60 3.08
N ALA A 71 -12.02 -6.44 4.34
CA ALA A 71 -10.80 -7.08 4.86
C ALA A 71 -10.86 -8.61 4.71
N ALA A 72 -12.01 -9.24 5.01
CA ALA A 72 -12.22 -10.67 4.78
C ALA A 72 -12.25 -11.04 3.28
N ASN A 73 -12.76 -10.17 2.40
CA ASN A 73 -12.66 -10.39 0.95
C ASN A 73 -11.21 -10.34 0.45
N MET A 74 -10.35 -9.51 1.06
CA MET A 74 -8.94 -9.44 0.67
C MET A 74 -8.19 -10.74 0.99
N THR A 75 -8.52 -11.44 2.07
CA THR A 75 -7.94 -12.77 2.36
C THR A 75 -8.34 -13.83 1.34
N ARG A 76 -9.48 -13.63 0.66
CA ARG A 76 -9.97 -14.47 -0.46
C ARG A 76 -9.42 -14.06 -1.83
N GLY A 77 -8.70 -12.95 -1.93
CA GLY A 77 -8.14 -12.48 -3.19
C GLY A 77 -9.16 -11.87 -4.18
N THR A 78 -10.38 -11.54 -3.75
CA THR A 78 -11.46 -11.12 -4.66
C THR A 78 -11.61 -9.61 -4.83
N THR A 79 -10.88 -8.81 -4.06
CA THR A 79 -10.94 -7.34 -4.17
C THR A 79 -10.13 -6.82 -5.36
N GLY A 80 -10.40 -5.58 -5.78
CA GLY A 80 -9.65 -4.95 -6.87
C GLY A 80 -8.14 -4.90 -6.62
N VAL A 81 -7.69 -4.58 -5.38
CA VAL A 81 -6.26 -4.57 -5.05
C VAL A 81 -5.65 -5.97 -5.16
N CYS A 82 -6.38 -7.03 -4.80
CA CYS A 82 -5.90 -8.40 -4.94
C CYS A 82 -5.67 -8.78 -6.40
N VAL A 83 -6.62 -8.45 -7.28
CA VAL A 83 -6.51 -8.75 -8.72
C VAL A 83 -5.36 -7.96 -9.37
N LEU A 84 -5.24 -6.68 -9.07
CA LEU A 84 -4.16 -5.83 -9.61
C LEU A 84 -2.79 -6.22 -9.05
N ALA A 85 -2.70 -6.58 -7.78
CA ALA A 85 -1.45 -7.06 -7.18
C ALA A 85 -1.02 -8.40 -7.77
N ALA A 86 -1.96 -9.32 -8.02
CA ALA A 86 -1.67 -10.57 -8.70
C ALA A 86 -1.12 -10.34 -10.12
N GLN A 87 -1.73 -9.43 -10.90
CA GLN A 87 -1.23 -9.01 -12.21
C GLN A 87 0.18 -8.40 -12.14
N ALA A 88 0.47 -7.60 -11.11
CA ALA A 88 1.79 -7.03 -10.88
C ALA A 88 2.80 -8.00 -10.26
N GLY A 89 2.42 -9.25 -9.93
CA GLY A 89 3.27 -10.19 -9.21
C GLY A 89 3.68 -9.70 -7.82
N ALA A 90 2.75 -9.06 -7.09
CA ALA A 90 2.93 -8.55 -5.74
C ALA A 90 2.01 -9.28 -4.75
N LYS A 91 2.49 -9.49 -3.52
CA LYS A 91 1.71 -10.10 -2.44
C LYS A 91 0.92 -9.02 -1.69
N VAL A 92 -0.35 -9.28 -1.40
CA VAL A 92 -1.17 -8.39 -0.56
C VAL A 92 -1.10 -8.85 0.88
N HIS A 93 -0.69 -7.95 1.77
CA HIS A 93 -0.72 -8.13 3.21
C HIS A 93 -1.85 -7.29 3.77
N VAL A 94 -2.90 -7.93 4.25
CA VAL A 94 -4.03 -7.27 4.92
C VAL A 94 -3.69 -7.18 6.39
N ILE A 95 -3.69 -5.97 6.93
CA ILE A 95 -3.27 -5.68 8.30
C ILE A 95 -4.41 -4.94 8.97
N ASP A 96 -4.98 -5.56 10.00
CA ASP A 96 -5.95 -4.92 10.87
C ASP A 96 -5.19 -4.12 11.92
N VAL A 97 -5.36 -2.80 11.88
CA VAL A 97 -4.80 -1.88 12.87
C VAL A 97 -5.89 -1.25 13.74
N GLY A 98 -7.18 -1.53 13.47
CA GLY A 98 -8.27 -0.88 14.19
C GLY A 98 -9.69 -1.17 13.70
N ILE A 99 -9.99 -2.34 13.13
CA ILE A 99 -11.36 -2.67 12.67
C ILE A 99 -12.29 -2.84 13.88
N ASP A 100 -13.48 -2.22 13.82
CA ASP A 100 -14.55 -2.35 14.81
C ASP A 100 -15.39 -3.62 14.54
N ALA A 101 -14.77 -4.77 14.70
CA ALA A 101 -15.38 -6.09 14.57
C ALA A 101 -14.60 -7.12 15.39
N GLU A 102 -14.98 -8.40 15.34
CA GLU A 102 -14.12 -9.49 15.82
C GLU A 102 -12.85 -9.64 14.93
N PRO A 103 -11.77 -10.26 15.43
CA PRO A 103 -10.62 -10.62 14.60
C PRO A 103 -11.02 -11.46 13.39
N ILE A 104 -10.43 -11.17 12.23
CA ILE A 104 -10.74 -11.84 10.96
C ILE A 104 -9.62 -12.85 10.66
N PRO A 105 -9.91 -14.16 10.57
CA PRO A 105 -8.91 -15.16 10.21
C PRO A 105 -8.20 -14.84 8.90
N GLY A 106 -6.86 -14.92 8.89
CA GLY A 106 -6.02 -14.63 7.73
C GLY A 106 -5.63 -13.16 7.55
N VAL A 107 -6.13 -12.25 8.40
CA VAL A 107 -5.65 -10.87 8.49
C VAL A 107 -4.54 -10.79 9.55
N VAL A 108 -3.50 -10.00 9.28
CA VAL A 108 -2.43 -9.74 10.28
C VAL A 108 -3.01 -8.87 11.39
N ASP A 109 -2.95 -9.36 12.62
CA ASP A 109 -3.46 -8.64 13.79
C ASP A 109 -2.41 -7.68 14.35
N MET A 110 -2.64 -6.38 14.16
CA MET A 110 -1.93 -5.28 14.79
C MET A 110 -2.93 -4.30 15.41
N ARG A 111 -4.10 -4.81 15.83
CA ARG A 111 -5.23 -3.97 16.20
C ARG A 111 -4.94 -3.20 17.47
N VAL A 112 -5.05 -1.87 17.40
CA VAL A 112 -4.88 -0.98 18.56
C VAL A 112 -6.15 -0.93 19.41
N ALA A 113 -7.31 -0.78 18.76
CA ALA A 113 -8.63 -0.70 19.38
C ALA A 113 -9.71 -1.11 18.37
N ARG A 114 -10.97 -1.19 18.80
CA ARG A 114 -12.11 -1.31 17.89
C ARG A 114 -12.52 0.07 17.39
N GLY A 115 -12.00 0.44 16.22
CA GLY A 115 -12.10 1.79 15.68
C GLY A 115 -11.27 2.81 16.47
N CYS A 116 -10.94 3.93 15.82
CA CYS A 116 -10.39 5.09 16.54
C CYS A 116 -11.50 5.97 17.14
N GLY A 117 -11.15 6.80 18.12
CA GLY A 117 -12.05 7.83 18.64
C GLY A 117 -12.61 8.77 17.57
N ASN A 118 -13.79 9.34 17.84
CA ASN A 118 -14.42 10.30 16.94
C ASN A 118 -13.69 11.66 17.02
N ILE A 119 -13.01 12.01 15.92
CA ILE A 119 -12.18 13.22 15.84
C ILE A 119 -12.98 14.53 15.99
N ALA A 120 -14.30 14.52 15.76
CA ALA A 120 -15.15 15.71 15.91
C ALA A 120 -15.35 16.11 17.38
N VAL A 121 -15.21 15.18 18.32
CA VAL A 121 -15.44 15.39 19.76
C VAL A 121 -14.17 15.23 20.61
N GLY A 122 -13.00 15.11 19.95
CA GLY A 122 -11.69 15.04 20.58
C GLY A 122 -11.04 13.64 20.56
N ARG A 123 -9.82 13.55 21.10
CA ARG A 123 -9.11 12.27 21.24
C ARG A 123 -9.64 11.55 22.49
N ARG A 124 -10.36 10.45 22.31
CA ARG A 124 -10.46 9.38 23.32
C ARG A 124 -9.80 8.15 22.76
#